data_AF-A0A396IHT0-F1
#
_entry.id   AF-A0A396IHT0-F1
#
_cell.length_a   1.000
_cell.length_b   1.000
_cell.length_c   1.000
_cell.angle_alpha   90.00
_cell.angle_beta   90.00
_cell.angle_gamma   90.00
#
_symmetry.space_group_name_H-M   'P 1'
#
loop_
_entity.id
_entity.type
_entity.pdbx_description
1 polymer ?
#
loop_
_entity_poly.entity_id
_entity_poly.type
_entity_poly.pdbx_seq_one_letter_code
_entity_poly.pdbx_strand_id
1 'polypeptide(L)' 'MALKLSSELVDAAKGSDDAIHKKEETRRMAEANRAFAHFR' A
#
# COMPACT_ATOMS: atom_id res chain seq x y z
N MET A 1 -0.20 -2.53 30.28
CA MET A 1 -1.27 -1.90 29.48
C MET A 1 -0.71 -0.93 28.44
N ALA A 2 0.24 -0.04 28.77
CA ALA A 2 0.86 0.90 27.83
C ALA A 2 1.54 0.27 26.60
N LEU A 3 2.23 -0.88 26.75
CA LEU A 3 2.93 -1.55 25.64
C LEU A 3 2.01 -2.10 24.54
N LYS A 4 0.79 -2.52 24.90
CA LYS A 4 -0.19 -3.00 23.91
C LYS A 4 -0.72 -1.85 23.08
N LEU A 5 -1.06 -0.74 23.73
CA LEU A 5 -1.54 0.46 23.05
C LEU A 5 -0.48 1.06 22.12
N SER A 6 0.79 1.09 22.54
CA SER A 6 1.88 1.56 21.67
C SER A 6 2.08 0.65 20.45
N SER A 7 1.93 -0.66 20.59
CA SER A 7 2.00 -1.59 19.45
C SER A 7 0.85 -1.33 18.49
N GLU A 8 -0.38 -1.22 18.99
CA GLU A 8 -1.56 -0.99 18.15
C GLU A 8 -1.48 0.35 17.39
N LEU A 9 -0.97 1.41 18.02
CA LEU A 9 -0.75 2.69 17.34
C LEU A 9 0.31 2.60 16.23
N VAL A 10 1.40 1.88 16.49
CA VAL A 10 2.46 1.66 15.49
C VAL A 10 1.96 0.79 14.34
N ASP A 11 1.18 -0.25 14.63
CA ASP A 11 0.64 -1.15 13.60
C ASP A 11 -0.44 -0.45 12.76
N ALA A 12 -1.27 0.40 13.38
CA ALA A 12 -2.22 1.25 12.66
C ALA A 12 -1.54 2.28 11.75
N ALA A 13 -0.43 2.87 12.21
CA ALA A 13 0.39 3.76 11.39
C ALA A 13 1.00 3.02 10.20
N LYS A 14 1.62 1.86 10.44
CA LYS A 14 2.20 1.00 9.39
C LYS A 14 1.17 0.49 8.39
N GLY A 15 -0.04 0.15 8.83
CA GLY A 15 -1.13 -0.27 7.93
C GLY A 15 -1.54 0.85 6.95
N SER A 16 -1.39 2.11 7.35
CA SER A 16 -1.60 3.26 6.48
C SER A 16 -0.47 3.41 5.45
N ASP A 17 0.79 3.21 5.87
CA ASP A 17 1.95 3.22 4.97
C ASP A 17 1.89 2.06 3.96
N ASP A 18 1.57 0.85 4.39
CA ASP A 18 1.43 -0.33 3.53
C ASP A 18 0.31 -0.15 2.49
N ALA A 19 -0.81 0.48 2.88
CA ALA A 19 -1.90 0.79 1.96
C ALA A 19 -1.47 1.81 0.90
N ILE A 20 -0.70 2.83 1.29
CA ILE A 20 -0.14 3.83 0.36
C ILE A 20 0.88 3.16 -0.57
N HIS A 21 1.78 2.34 -0.04
CA HIS A 21 2.77 1.60 -0.83
C HIS A 21 2.12 0.68 -1.86
N LYS A 22 1.09 -0.10 -1.48
CA LYS A 22 0.35 -0.97 -2.41
C LYS A 22 -0.34 -0.18 -3.51
N LYS A 23 -0.90 0.99 -3.19
CA LYS A 23 -1.54 1.87 -4.18
C LYS A 23 -0.50 2.42 -5.17
N GLU A 24 0.66 2.84 -4.68
CA GLU A 24 1.80 3.32 -5.48
C GLU A 24 2.32 2.21 -6.42
N GLU A 25 2.49 1.01 -5.90
CA GLU A 25 2.96 -0.16 -6.65
C GLU A 25 1.97 -0.56 -7.75
N THR A 26 0.68 -0.60 -7.42
CA THR A 26 -0.40 -0.87 -8.38
C THR A 26 -0.42 0.19 -9.49
N ARG A 27 -0.25 1.47 -9.15
CA ARG A 27 -0.17 2.57 -10.12
C ARG A 27 1.03 2.40 -11.05
N ARG A 28 2.21 2.13 -10.51
CA ARG A 28 3.43 1.91 -11.30
C ARG A 28 3.30 0.70 -12.24
N MET A 29 2.70 -0.38 -11.77
CA MET A 29 2.43 -1.57 -12.58
C MET A 29 1.43 -1.29 -13.70
N ALA A 30 0.38 -0.51 -13.42
CA ALA A 30 -0.59 -0.08 -14.43
C ALA A 30 0.04 0.84 -15.48
N GLU A 31 0.93 1.75 -15.08
CA GLU A 31 1.69 2.60 -16.01
C GLU A 31 2.62 1.77 -16.91
N ALA A 32 3.30 0.77 -16.34
CA ALA A 32 4.16 -0.14 -17.11
C ALA A 32 3.38 -0.98 -18.14
N ASN A 33 2.17 -1.42 -17.77
CA ASN A 33 1.31 -2.22 -18.64
C ASN A 33 0.38 -1.38 -19.53
N ARG A 34 0.54 -0.05 -19.55
CA ARG A 34 -0.30 0.85 -20.36
C ARG A 34 -0.26 0.52 -21.85
N ALA A 35 0.89 0.08 -22.36
CA ALA A 35 1.05 -0.35 -23.75
C ALA A 35 0.24 -1.63 -24.07
N PHE A 36 -0.04 -2.45 -23.07
CA PHE A 36 -0.81 -3.69 -23.23
C PHE A 36 -2.31 -3.51 -22.99
N ALA A 37 -2.77 -2.31 -22.62
CA ALA A 37 -4.18 -2.03 -22.33
C ALA A 37 -5.13 -2.25 -23.53
N HIS A 38 -4.58 -2.32 -24.74
CA HIS A 38 -5.32 -2.54 -25.98
C HIS A 38 -5.42 -4.02 -26.38
N PHE A 39 -4.65 -4.92 -25.74
CA PHE A 39 -4.80 -6.38 -25.91
C PHE A 39 -5.88 -6.87 -24.94
N ARG A 40 -7.15 -6.72 -25.33
CA ARG A 40 -8.30 -7.33 -24.63
C ARG A 40 -8.58 -8.72 -25.20
#